data_AF-A0A7Y4KRC5-F1
#
_entry.id   AF-A0A7Y4KRC5-F1
#
_cell.length_a   1.000
_cell.length_b   1.000
_cell.length_c   1.000
_cell.angle_alpha   90.00
_cell.angle_beta   90.00
_cell.angle_gamma   90.00
#
_symmetry.space_group_name_H-M   'P 1'
#
loop_
_entity.id
_entity.type
_entity.pdbx_description
1 polymer ?
#
loop_
_entity_poly.entity_id
_entity_poly.type
_entity_poly.pdbx_seq_one_letter_code
_entity_poly.pdbx_strand_id
1 'polypeptide(L)'
;MSLTLRAWLSALLVFGLTTFMVVHASRPTAPAGRDAPVESFSEARALPVVRELAGDIGLRVLGTRGARRAEDALVRTLRGIPGLEVEVQQAQGMRFGSWALDYRVRNVVARLPGQSPEAVLVSAHYDSPPESVG
;
A
#
# COMPACT_ATOMS: atom_id res chain seq x y z
N MET A 1 14.89 7.61 53.39
CA MET A 1 14.45 6.82 52.22
C MET A 1 15.39 5.64 52.06
N SER A 2 14.89 4.40 52.01
CA SER A 2 15.73 3.21 51.93
C SER A 2 16.51 3.15 50.60
N LEU A 3 17.67 2.50 50.60
CA LEU A 3 18.47 2.27 49.40
C LEU A 3 17.66 1.56 48.30
N THR A 4 16.77 0.66 48.71
CA THR A 4 15.84 -0.06 47.82
C THR A 4 14.86 0.88 47.11
N LEU A 5 14.23 1.82 47.82
CA LEU A 5 13.30 2.78 47.22
C LEU A 5 14.02 3.69 46.23
N ARG A 6 15.26 4.11 46.51
CA ARG A 6 16.08 4.87 45.55
C ARG A 6 16.40 4.06 44.30
N ALA A 7 16.77 2.79 44.45
CA ALA A 7 17.05 1.91 43.31
C ALA A 7 15.82 1.71 42.41
N TRP A 8 14.64 1.49 43.00
CA TRP A 8 13.38 1.38 42.26
C TRP A 8 12.98 2.66 41.55
N LEU A 9 13.15 3.82 42.19
CA LEU A 9 12.90 5.12 41.56
C LEU A 9 13.85 5.38 40.39
N SER A 10 15.14 5.05 40.53
CA SER A 10 16.11 5.16 39.43
C SER A 10 15.77 4.23 38.27
N ALA A 11 15.38 2.99 38.55
CA ALA A 11 14.98 2.04 37.52
C ALA A 11 13.74 2.54 36.74
N LEU A 12 12.73 3.04 37.46
CA LEU A 12 11.54 3.65 36.84
C LEU A 12 11.88 4.89 36.01
N LEU A 13 12.79 5.74 36.49
CA LEU A 13 13.25 6.92 35.75
C LEU A 13 13.96 6.53 34.45
N VAL A 14 14.89 5.57 34.51
CA VAL A 14 15.58 5.07 33.32
C VAL A 14 14.59 4.46 32.34
N PHE A 15 13.66 3.63 32.81
CA PHE A 15 12.62 3.03 31.97
C PHE A 15 11.72 4.07 31.30
N GLY A 16 11.30 5.11 32.05
CA GLY A 16 10.50 6.20 31.52
C GLY A 16 11.27 7.02 30.47
N LEU A 17 12.54 7.32 30.73
CA LEU A 17 13.38 8.08 29.82
C LEU A 17 13.67 7.31 28.53
N THR A 18 14.00 6.03 28.62
CA THR A 18 14.24 5.19 27.44
C THR A 18 12.97 5.03 26.61
N THR A 19 11.82 4.79 27.25
CA THR A 19 10.52 4.75 26.56
C THR A 19 10.22 6.07 25.87
N PHE A 20 10.41 7.20 26.54
CA PHE A 20 10.21 8.52 25.94
C PHE A 20 11.12 8.74 24.73
N MET A 21 12.41 8.42 24.85
CA MET A 21 13.37 8.54 23.75
C MET A 21 12.98 7.65 22.57
N VAL A 22 12.60 6.40 22.81
CA VAL A 22 12.15 5.47 21.74
C VAL A 22 10.89 6.01 21.07
N VAL A 23 9.86 6.38 21.84
CA VAL A 23 8.61 6.93 21.28
C VAL A 23 8.88 8.20 20.48
N HIS A 24 9.79 9.05 20.92
CA HIS A 24 10.08 10.31 20.24
C HIS A 24 10.93 10.11 18.98
N ALA A 25 11.92 9.22 19.01
CA ALA A 25 12.77 8.88 17.88
C ALA A 25 12.04 8.07 16.81
N SER A 26 11.03 7.28 17.20
CA SER A 26 10.20 6.48 16.30
C SER A 26 8.96 7.21 15.80
N ARG A 27 8.81 8.53 16.03
CA ARG A 27 7.67 9.27 15.46
C ARG A 27 7.81 9.32 13.95
N PRO A 28 6.79 8.88 13.19
CA PRO A 28 6.80 9.06 11.76
C PRO A 28 6.84 10.56 11.44
N THR A 29 7.40 10.90 10.28
CA THR A 29 7.29 12.24 9.72
C THR A 29 5.81 12.61 9.62
N ALA A 30 5.50 13.88 9.90
CA ALA A 30 4.13 14.37 9.78
C ALA A 30 3.65 14.15 8.34
N PRO A 31 2.44 13.63 8.14
CA PRO A 31 1.96 13.28 6.82
C PRO A 31 1.71 14.54 6.00
N ALA A 32 2.17 14.51 4.75
CA ALA A 32 2.02 15.64 3.84
C ALA A 32 0.55 15.86 3.46
N GLY A 33 0.12 17.12 3.50
CA GLY A 33 -1.23 17.58 3.15
C GLY A 33 -1.56 17.43 1.66
N ARG A 34 -2.81 17.72 1.28
CA ARG A 34 -3.27 17.60 -0.12
C ARG A 34 -2.61 18.60 -1.06
N ASP A 35 -2.26 19.76 -0.50
CA ASP A 35 -1.61 20.91 -1.11
C ASP A 35 -0.08 20.78 -1.19
N ALA A 36 0.49 19.66 -0.73
CA ALA A 36 1.91 19.37 -0.93
C ALA A 36 2.27 19.41 -2.44
N PRO A 37 3.49 19.83 -2.81
CA PRO A 37 3.94 19.88 -4.20
C PRO A 37 3.60 18.61 -4.98
N VAL A 38 3.30 18.75 -6.27
CA VAL A 38 2.91 17.62 -7.14
C VAL A 38 4.01 16.59 -7.24
N GLU A 39 5.26 17.04 -7.21
CA GLU A 39 6.49 16.27 -7.30
C GLU A 39 6.83 15.56 -5.99
N SER A 40 6.13 15.89 -4.90
CA SER A 40 6.30 15.27 -3.59
C SER A 40 5.18 14.28 -3.28
N PHE A 41 5.52 13.21 -2.57
CA PHE A 41 4.51 12.29 -2.06
C PHE A 41 3.57 13.00 -1.07
N SER A 42 2.26 12.72 -1.19
CA SER A 42 1.23 13.21 -0.29
C SER A 42 0.40 12.05 0.22
N GLU A 43 0.45 11.80 1.53
CA GLU A 43 -0.42 10.81 2.15
C GLU A 43 -1.89 11.18 1.94
N ALA A 44 -2.24 12.46 2.07
CA ALA A 44 -3.62 12.90 1.93
C ALA A 44 -4.22 12.68 0.52
N ARG A 45 -3.36 12.51 -0.51
CA ARG A 45 -3.75 12.07 -1.85
C ARG A 45 -3.73 10.54 -2.01
N ALA A 46 -2.76 9.86 -1.39
CA ALA A 46 -2.58 8.41 -1.53
C ALA A 46 -3.55 7.57 -0.68
N LEU A 47 -3.80 7.97 0.57
CA LEU A 47 -4.57 7.20 1.54
C LEU A 47 -6.02 6.91 1.11
N PRO A 48 -6.75 7.82 0.43
CA PRO A 48 -8.07 7.49 -0.11
C PRO A 48 -8.05 6.30 -1.09
N VAL A 49 -7.03 6.21 -1.95
CA VAL A 49 -6.88 5.09 -2.90
C VAL A 49 -6.67 3.78 -2.14
N VAL A 50 -5.84 3.80 -1.09
CA VAL A 50 -5.62 2.63 -0.23
C VAL A 50 -6.89 2.23 0.51
N ARG A 51 -7.65 3.18 1.05
CA ARG A 51 -8.91 2.91 1.75
C ARG A 51 -9.97 2.32 0.83
N GLU A 52 -10.10 2.82 -0.41
CA GLU A 52 -11.02 2.24 -1.38
C GLU A 52 -10.64 0.79 -1.69
N LEU A 53 -9.36 0.54 -2.01
CA LEU A 53 -8.88 -0.79 -2.40
C LEU A 53 -8.91 -1.81 -1.26
N ALA A 54 -8.41 -1.43 -0.07
CA ALA A 54 -8.21 -2.34 1.05
C ALA A 54 -9.37 -2.34 2.06
N GLY A 55 -10.14 -1.25 2.15
CA GLY A 55 -11.29 -1.13 3.04
C GLY A 55 -12.61 -1.35 2.31
N ASP A 56 -13.00 -0.39 1.46
CA ASP A 56 -14.38 -0.29 0.93
C ASP A 56 -14.73 -1.39 -0.09
N ILE A 57 -13.72 -1.87 -0.83
CA ILE A 57 -13.89 -2.96 -1.79
C ILE A 57 -13.90 -4.33 -1.10
N GLY A 58 -13.21 -4.48 0.04
CA GLY A 58 -12.96 -5.76 0.69
C GLY A 58 -11.97 -6.64 -0.07
N LEU A 59 -12.04 -7.96 0.13
CA LEU A 59 -11.12 -8.93 -0.50
C LEU A 59 -11.17 -8.88 -2.04
N ARG A 60 -9.99 -8.90 -2.66
CA ARG A 60 -9.78 -8.80 -4.12
C ARG A 60 -9.28 -10.14 -4.68
N VAL A 61 -9.86 -11.22 -4.19
CA VAL A 61 -9.54 -12.58 -4.64
C VAL A 61 -9.98 -12.75 -6.09
N LEU A 62 -9.18 -13.44 -6.89
CA LEU A 62 -9.45 -13.67 -8.31
C LEU A 62 -10.87 -14.21 -8.56
N GLY A 63 -11.53 -13.68 -9.61
CA GLY A 63 -12.90 -14.09 -10.00
C GLY A 63 -14.02 -13.46 -9.18
N THR A 64 -13.72 -12.82 -8.04
CA THR A 64 -14.73 -12.16 -7.20
C THR A 64 -15.19 -10.81 -7.76
N ARG A 65 -16.29 -10.27 -7.20
CA ARG A 65 -16.74 -8.89 -7.47
C ARG A 65 -15.72 -7.86 -6.95
N GLY A 66 -15.03 -8.16 -5.85
CA GLY A 66 -14.02 -7.28 -5.27
C GLY A 66 -12.84 -7.06 -6.21
N ALA A 67 -12.33 -8.13 -6.83
CA ALA A 67 -11.27 -8.03 -7.85
C ALA A 67 -11.68 -7.11 -9.02
N ARG A 68 -12.89 -7.27 -9.55
CA ARG A 68 -13.40 -6.39 -10.63
C ARG A 68 -13.53 -4.94 -10.19
N ARG A 69 -14.05 -4.68 -8.98
CA ARG A 69 -14.15 -3.31 -8.45
C ARG A 69 -12.77 -2.67 -8.26
N ALA A 70 -11.77 -3.44 -7.85
CA ALA A 70 -10.40 -2.95 -7.71
C ALA A 70 -9.79 -2.58 -9.07
N GLU A 71 -9.98 -3.41 -10.10
CA GLU A 71 -9.59 -3.08 -11.47
C GLU A 71 -10.23 -1.78 -11.95
N ASP A 72 -11.55 -1.64 -11.77
CA ASP A 72 -12.27 -0.44 -12.17
C ASP A 72 -11.76 0.80 -11.40
N ALA A 73 -11.49 0.67 -10.11
CA ALA A 73 -10.95 1.76 -9.28
C ALA A 73 -9.55 2.19 -9.72
N LEU A 74 -8.66 1.23 -10.01
CA LEU A 74 -7.32 1.50 -10.53
C LEU A 74 -7.38 2.18 -11.89
N VAL A 75 -8.18 1.66 -12.82
CA VAL A 75 -8.34 2.25 -14.16
C VAL A 75 -8.89 3.67 -14.07
N ARG A 76 -9.93 3.91 -13.24
CA ARG A 76 -10.46 5.27 -13.02
C ARG A 76 -9.41 6.20 -12.45
N THR A 77 -8.68 5.76 -11.43
CA THR A 77 -7.67 6.59 -10.75
C THR A 77 -6.52 6.95 -11.69
N LEU A 78 -5.97 5.96 -12.40
CA LEU A 78 -4.83 6.16 -13.30
C LEU A 78 -5.21 7.03 -14.51
N ARG A 79 -6.40 6.86 -15.07
CA ARG A 79 -6.90 7.71 -16.16
C ARG A 79 -7.18 9.15 -15.73
N GLY A 80 -7.37 9.40 -14.43
CA GLY A 80 -7.49 10.73 -13.87
C GLY A 80 -6.16 11.51 -13.82
N ILE A 81 -5.02 10.84 -14.05
CA ILE A 81 -3.70 11.46 -14.02
C ILE A 81 -3.35 11.96 -15.44
N PRO A 82 -3.13 13.27 -15.64
CA PRO A 82 -2.77 13.80 -16.95
C PRO A 82 -1.49 13.19 -17.50
N GLY A 83 -1.51 12.82 -18.79
CA GLY A 83 -0.35 12.27 -19.49
C GLY A 83 -0.11 10.77 -19.30
N LEU A 84 -0.91 10.07 -18.48
CA LEU A 84 -0.84 8.62 -18.35
C LEU A 84 -1.67 7.90 -19.43
N GLU A 85 -1.01 7.00 -20.16
CA GLU A 85 -1.63 6.04 -21.07
C GLU A 85 -1.97 4.77 -20.27
N VAL A 86 -3.26 4.42 -20.18
CA VAL A 86 -3.71 3.29 -19.35
C VAL A 86 -4.26 2.16 -20.21
N GLU A 87 -3.65 0.99 -20.10
CA GLU A 87 -4.03 -0.26 -20.76
C GLU A 87 -4.46 -1.30 -19.72
N VAL A 88 -5.46 -2.11 -20.05
CA VAL A 88 -5.77 -3.33 -19.29
C VAL A 88 -5.40 -4.53 -20.14
N GLN A 89 -4.38 -5.26 -19.69
CA GLN A 89 -3.88 -6.46 -20.35
C GLN A 89 -4.54 -7.69 -19.73
N GLN A 90 -5.04 -8.60 -20.56
CA GLN A 90 -5.61 -9.86 -20.10
C GLN A 90 -4.58 -10.97 -20.26
N ALA A 91 -4.39 -11.76 -19.20
CA ALA A 91 -3.57 -12.95 -19.26
C ALA A 91 -4.33 -14.13 -18.67
N GLN A 92 -4.07 -15.31 -19.20
CA GLN A 92 -4.65 -16.55 -18.71
C GLN A 92 -3.57 -17.61 -18.60
N GLY A 93 -3.73 -18.52 -17.65
CA GLY A 93 -2.78 -19.60 -17.44
C GLY A 93 -3.38 -20.73 -16.63
N MET A 94 -2.72 -21.87 -16.69
CA MET A 94 -3.04 -23.04 -15.88
C MET A 94 -1.83 -23.33 -14.99
N ARG A 95 -2.04 -23.44 -13.68
CA ARG A 95 -1.00 -23.92 -12.75
C ARG A 95 -1.32 -25.36 -12.35
N PHE A 96 -0.35 -26.25 -12.53
CA PHE A 96 -0.44 -27.64 -12.07
C PHE A 96 0.41 -27.83 -10.80
N GLY A 97 -0.22 -28.32 -9.74
CA GLY A 97 0.43 -28.71 -8.49
C GLY A 97 -0.27 -29.93 -7.89
N SER A 98 -0.58 -29.91 -6.58
CA SER A 98 -1.49 -30.89 -5.97
C SER A 98 -2.94 -30.76 -6.45
N TRP A 99 -3.25 -29.66 -7.14
CA TRP A 99 -4.51 -29.35 -7.81
C TRP A 99 -4.21 -28.55 -9.09
N ALA A 100 -5.17 -28.51 -10.02
CA ALA A 100 -5.11 -27.68 -11.22
C ALA A 100 -5.86 -26.35 -10.99
N LEU A 101 -5.21 -25.23 -11.32
CA LEU A 101 -5.82 -23.89 -11.28
C LEU A 101 -5.84 -23.28 -12.67
N ASP A 102 -7.03 -23.15 -13.26
CA ASP A 102 -7.25 -22.24 -14.39
C ASP A 102 -7.46 -20.83 -13.84
N TYR A 103 -6.67 -19.87 -14.31
CA TYR A 103 -6.78 -18.48 -13.88
C TYR A 103 -6.80 -17.53 -15.07
N ARG A 104 -7.63 -16.49 -14.95
CA ARG A 104 -7.69 -15.34 -15.85
C ARG A 104 -7.44 -14.09 -15.03
N VAL A 105 -6.32 -13.44 -15.26
CA VAL A 105 -5.90 -12.22 -14.57
C VAL A 105 -5.94 -11.02 -15.51
N ARG A 106 -6.09 -9.85 -14.92
CA ARG A 106 -6.02 -8.58 -15.63
C ARG A 106 -4.89 -7.76 -15.03
N ASN A 107 -3.96 -7.28 -15.84
CA ASN A 107 -2.94 -6.34 -15.41
C ASN A 107 -3.40 -4.94 -15.80
N VAL A 108 -3.34 -3.99 -14.87
CA VAL A 108 -3.56 -2.58 -15.17
C VAL A 108 -2.19 -1.93 -15.34
N VAL A 109 -1.86 -1.57 -16.58
CA VAL A 109 -0.57 -0.99 -16.94
C VAL A 109 -0.78 0.48 -17.29
N ALA A 110 -0.03 1.37 -16.63
CA ALA A 110 -0.02 2.78 -16.94
C ALA A 110 1.37 3.22 -17.38
N ARG A 111 1.43 3.97 -18.47
CA ARG A 111 2.67 4.46 -19.06
C ARG A 111 2.64 5.98 -19.14
N LEU A 112 3.66 6.62 -18.57
CA LEU A 112 3.98 8.01 -18.84
C LEU A 112 5.05 8.02 -19.95
N PRO A 113 4.75 8.52 -21.17
CA PRO A 113 5.74 8.52 -22.25
C PRO A 113 6.92 9.44 -21.91
N GLY A 114 8.13 8.89 -21.99
CA GLY A 114 9.39 9.64 -21.89
C GLY A 114 9.90 10.11 -23.26
N GLN A 115 11.06 10.74 -23.26
CA GLN A 115 11.74 11.20 -24.49
C GLN A 115 12.73 10.17 -25.06
N SER A 116 12.96 9.05 -24.36
CA SER A 116 13.89 7.99 -24.73
C SER A 116 13.23 6.61 -24.55
N PRO A 117 13.83 5.52 -25.07
CA PRO A 117 13.32 4.17 -24.83
C PRO A 117 13.62 3.64 -23.42
N GLU A 118 14.43 4.32 -22.61
CA GLU A 118 14.69 3.91 -21.23
C GLU A 118 13.45 4.11 -20.36
N ALA A 119 13.18 3.17 -19.47
CA ALA A 119 12.00 3.19 -18.62
C ALA A 119 12.30 2.69 -17.21
N VAL A 120 11.59 3.25 -16.23
CA VAL A 120 11.53 2.74 -14.86
C VAL A 120 10.18 2.07 -14.67
N LEU A 121 10.19 0.80 -14.28
CA LEU A 121 8.99 0.06 -13.91
C LEU A 121 8.75 0.18 -12.41
N VAL A 122 7.60 0.73 -12.03
CA VAL A 122 7.05 0.64 -10.68
C VAL A 122 5.90 -0.36 -10.73
N SER A 123 5.95 -1.40 -9.89
CA SER A 123 4.96 -2.48 -9.91
C SER A 123 4.52 -2.85 -8.50
N ALA A 124 3.25 -3.22 -8.38
CA ALA A 124 2.65 -3.76 -7.17
C ALA A 124 1.54 -4.74 -7.58
N HIS A 125 1.30 -5.74 -6.73
CA HIS A 125 0.11 -6.59 -6.87
C HIS A 125 -1.07 -5.94 -6.16
N TYR A 126 -2.28 -6.05 -6.73
CA TYR A 126 -3.49 -5.43 -6.17
C TYR A 126 -4.53 -6.45 -5.67
N ASP A 127 -4.35 -7.72 -6.02
CA ASP A 127 -5.19 -8.83 -5.59
C ASP A 127 -4.96 -9.20 -4.13
N SER A 128 -5.94 -9.91 -3.55
CA SER A 128 -5.83 -10.51 -2.22
C SER A 128 -5.65 -12.02 -2.38
N PRO A 129 -4.80 -12.66 -1.56
CA PRO A 129 -4.78 -14.10 -1.53
C PRO A 129 -6.10 -14.64 -0.90
N PRO A 130 -6.56 -15.84 -1.30
CA PRO A 130 -7.79 -16.43 -0.77
C PRO A 130 -7.81 -16.59 0.76
N GLU A 131 -6.65 -16.80 1.37
CA GLU A 131 -6.45 -16.95 2.80
C GLU A 131 -6.40 -15.64 3.59
N SER A 132 -6.47 -14.48 2.91
CA SER A 132 -6.50 -13.18 3.58
C SER A 132 -7.79 -13.03 4.40
N VAL A 133 -7.65 -12.56 5.64
CA VAL A 133 -8.77 -12.30 6.56
C VAL A 133 -9.29 -10.86 6.51
N GLY A 134 -8.76 -10.03 5.61
CA GLY A 134 -8.93 -8.57 5.64
C GLY A 134 -7.80 -7.92 6.41
#